data_AF-A0A2H6J2G6-F1
#
_entry.id   AF-A0A2H6J2G6-F1
#
_cell.length_a   1.000
_cell.length_b   1.000
_cell.length_c   1.000
_cell.angle_alpha   90.00
_cell.angle_beta   90.00
_cell.angle_gamma   90.00
#
_symmetry.space_group_name_H-M   'P 1'
#
loop_
_entity.id
_entity.type
_entity.pdbx_description
1 polymer ?
#
loop_
_entity_poly.entity_id
_entity_poly.type
_entity_poly.pdbx_seq_one_letter_code
_entity_poly.pdbx_strand_id
1 'polypeptide(L)'
;MADRPIAGSKPEYPIPWIAAYFLTGLIVIGGSFVMVWYLNRFSSDYDYADPDMGFLERIVLSPTPRRADFSALNGGDWRVLCLVGWRGDPGEALKAAGIGDAPASALLEEIERTGSGVAQSEFLFAYTDRSGTPKALRHPHGFAFAQKGDAACISRNQPVLRLPAGSD
;
A
#
# COMPACT_ATOMS: atom_id res chain seq x y z
N MET A 1 -39.23 -77.25 -29.74
CA MET A 1 -38.23 -76.18 -29.92
C MET A 1 -39.00 -74.87 -29.94
N ALA A 2 -38.86 -74.05 -28.90
CA ALA A 2 -39.47 -72.73 -28.82
C ALA A 2 -38.34 -71.72 -28.61
N ASP A 3 -38.17 -70.83 -29.59
CA ASP A 3 -37.20 -69.73 -29.57
C ASP A 3 -37.56 -68.73 -28.46
N ARG A 4 -36.58 -68.39 -27.63
CA ARG A 4 -36.68 -67.29 -26.68
C ARG A 4 -36.16 -66.00 -27.36
N PRO A 5 -36.90 -64.89 -27.34
CA PRO A 5 -36.31 -63.60 -27.67
C PRO A 5 -35.45 -63.13 -26.49
N ILE A 6 -34.15 -62.96 -26.73
CA ILE A 6 -33.23 -62.31 -25.79
C ILE A 6 -33.57 -60.82 -25.80
N ALA A 7 -34.18 -60.35 -24.71
CA ALA A 7 -34.38 -58.92 -24.46
C ALA A 7 -33.00 -58.26 -24.35
N GLY A 8 -32.63 -57.44 -25.34
CA GLY A 8 -31.44 -56.60 -25.29
C GLY A 8 -31.61 -55.52 -24.22
N SER A 9 -31.01 -55.73 -23.05
CA SER A 9 -30.86 -54.71 -22.02
C SER A 9 -29.97 -53.59 -22.56
N LYS A 10 -30.51 -52.37 -22.70
CA LYS A 10 -29.68 -51.17 -22.86
C LYS A 10 -28.74 -51.09 -21.65
N PRO A 11 -27.43 -50.81 -21.83
CA PRO A 11 -26.58 -50.50 -20.70
C PRO A 11 -27.04 -49.15 -20.12
N GLU A 12 -27.76 -49.18 -19.01
CA GLU A 12 -27.91 -48.02 -18.13
C GLU A 12 -26.52 -47.71 -17.56
N TYR A 13 -25.84 -46.74 -18.16
CA TYR A 13 -24.59 -46.25 -17.62
C TYR A 13 -24.86 -45.65 -16.22
N PRO A 14 -24.14 -46.06 -15.17
CA PRO A 14 -24.12 -45.31 -13.94
C PRO A 14 -23.24 -44.08 -14.22
N ILE A 15 -23.86 -42.97 -14.65
CA ILE A 15 -23.21 -41.66 -14.81
C ILE A 15 -23.35 -40.73 -13.57
N PRO A 16 -23.55 -41.17 -12.30
CA PRO A 16 -23.54 -40.22 -11.19
C PRO A 16 -22.12 -39.77 -10.83
N TRP A 17 -21.11 -40.61 -11.03
CA TRP A 17 -19.74 -40.32 -10.58
C TRP A 17 -19.00 -39.33 -11.49
N ILE A 18 -19.16 -39.43 -12.82
CA ILE A 18 -18.58 -38.47 -13.78
C ILE A 18 -19.15 -37.06 -13.52
N ALA A 19 -20.47 -36.97 -13.32
CA ALA A 19 -21.13 -35.71 -12.96
C ALA A 19 -20.59 -35.15 -11.63
N ALA A 20 -20.35 -36.00 -10.64
CA ALA A 20 -19.73 -35.59 -9.37
C ALA A 20 -18.32 -35.03 -9.59
N TYR A 21 -17.48 -35.66 -10.40
CA TYR A 21 -16.14 -35.14 -10.71
C TYR A 21 -16.17 -33.77 -11.40
N PHE A 22 -17.08 -33.57 -12.36
CA PHE A 22 -17.25 -32.26 -13.00
C PHE A 22 -17.74 -31.20 -12.01
N LEU A 23 -18.68 -31.56 -11.12
CA LEU A 23 -19.22 -30.64 -10.12
C LEU A 23 -18.15 -30.26 -9.09
N THR A 24 -17.39 -31.23 -8.58
CA THR A 24 -16.28 -31.01 -7.66
C THR A 24 -15.18 -30.18 -8.33
N GLY A 25 -14.83 -30.47 -9.60
CA GLY A 25 -13.88 -29.69 -10.37
C GLY A 25 -14.30 -28.23 -10.53
N LEU A 26 -15.57 -27.98 -10.85
CA LEU A 26 -16.14 -26.63 -10.94
C LEU A 26 -16.11 -25.89 -9.60
N ILE A 27 -16.42 -26.58 -8.49
CA ILE A 27 -16.36 -25.99 -7.15
C ILE A 27 -14.91 -25.63 -6.78
N VAL A 28 -13.94 -26.49 -7.08
CA VAL A 28 -12.52 -26.22 -6.80
C VAL A 28 -12.01 -25.05 -7.65
N ILE A 29 -12.30 -25.04 -8.94
CA ILE A 29 -11.86 -23.95 -9.84
C ILE A 29 -12.57 -22.64 -9.45
N GLY A 30 -13.90 -22.65 -9.35
CA GLY A 30 -14.68 -21.47 -8.96
C GLY A 30 -14.30 -20.96 -7.58
N GLY A 31 -14.15 -21.87 -6.60
CA GLY A 31 -13.69 -21.54 -5.25
C GLY A 31 -12.30 -20.94 -5.23
N SER A 32 -11.37 -21.44 -6.05
CA SER A 32 -10.02 -20.88 -6.19
C SER A 32 -10.05 -19.48 -6.78
N PHE A 33 -10.88 -19.24 -7.81
CA PHE A 33 -11.06 -17.90 -8.39
C PHE A 33 -11.67 -16.92 -7.38
N VAL A 34 -12.69 -17.33 -6.62
CA VAL A 34 -13.31 -16.49 -5.58
C VAL A 34 -12.32 -16.22 -4.46
N MET A 35 -11.52 -17.21 -4.05
CA MET A 35 -10.48 -17.06 -3.03
C MET A 35 -9.39 -16.09 -3.51
N VAL A 36 -8.88 -16.22 -4.74
CA VAL A 36 -7.90 -15.29 -5.32
C VAL A 36 -8.48 -13.88 -5.45
N TRP A 37 -9.73 -13.74 -5.89
CA TRP A 37 -10.39 -12.44 -5.97
C TRP A 37 -10.60 -11.82 -4.59
N TYR A 38 -11.00 -12.62 -3.60
CA TYR A 38 -11.17 -12.18 -2.22
C TYR A 38 -9.83 -11.77 -1.60
N LEU A 39 -8.77 -12.56 -1.80
CA LEU A 39 -7.42 -12.24 -1.33
C LEU A 39 -6.83 -11.02 -2.04
N ASN A 40 -7.04 -10.85 -3.36
CA ASN A 40 -6.67 -9.63 -4.08
C ASN A 40 -7.45 -8.41 -3.60
N ARG A 41 -8.65 -8.57 -3.04
CA ARG A 41 -9.36 -7.46 -2.40
C ARG A 41 -8.70 -7.01 -1.09
N PHE A 42 -7.87 -7.86 -0.48
CA PHE A 42 -6.99 -7.50 0.63
C PHE A 42 -5.54 -7.32 0.19
N SER A 43 -5.26 -7.22 -1.12
CA SER A 43 -3.93 -6.76 -1.55
C SER A 43 -3.74 -5.40 -0.91
N SER A 44 -2.81 -5.34 0.02
CA SER A 44 -2.47 -4.15 0.79
C SER A 44 -2.47 -2.92 -0.12
N ASP A 45 -3.22 -1.88 0.26
CA ASP A 45 -3.18 -0.56 -0.41
C ASP A 45 -1.76 0.07 -0.36
N TYR A 46 -0.84 -0.54 0.39
CA TYR A 46 0.56 -0.15 0.54
C TYR A 46 1.45 -1.01 -0.37
N ASP A 47 2.29 -0.34 -1.16
CA ASP A 47 3.25 -0.95 -2.06
C ASP A 47 4.50 -1.44 -1.29
N TYR A 48 4.41 -2.63 -0.70
CA TYR A 48 5.54 -3.28 -0.02
C TYR A 48 6.63 -3.79 -0.97
N ALA A 49 6.40 -3.77 -2.29
CA ALA A 49 7.44 -4.07 -3.26
C ALA A 49 8.38 -2.88 -3.49
N ASP A 50 7.97 -1.68 -3.06
CA ASP A 50 8.78 -0.48 -3.14
C ASP A 50 9.95 -0.52 -2.13
N PRO A 51 11.22 -0.42 -2.58
CA PRO A 51 12.37 -0.40 -1.67
C PRO A 51 12.33 0.77 -0.67
N ASP A 52 11.66 1.88 -1.01
CA ASP A 52 11.52 3.03 -0.12
C ASP A 52 10.56 2.74 1.05
N MET A 53 9.57 1.85 0.86
CA MET A 53 8.73 1.36 1.96
C MET A 53 9.54 0.57 2.98
N GLY A 54 10.45 -0.31 2.53
CA GLY A 54 11.35 -1.03 3.44
C GLY A 54 12.37 -0.14 4.16
N PHE A 55 12.67 1.04 3.64
CA PHE A 55 13.46 2.06 4.35
C PHE A 55 12.61 2.77 5.42
N LEU A 56 11.37 3.11 5.09
CA LEU A 56 10.44 3.73 6.01
C LEU A 56 10.10 2.83 7.19
N GLU A 57 9.83 1.54 6.95
CA GLU A 57 9.57 0.58 8.03
C GLU A 57 10.71 0.55 9.05
N ARG A 58 11.97 0.65 8.60
CA ARG A 58 13.13 0.70 9.51
C ARG A 58 13.17 1.97 10.37
N ILE A 59 12.73 3.10 9.83
CA ILE A 59 12.62 4.36 10.56
C ILE A 59 11.43 4.35 11.52
N VAL A 60 10.31 3.77 11.09
CA VAL A 60 9.02 3.73 11.81
C VAL A 60 9.02 2.73 12.96
N LEU A 61 9.64 1.56 12.79
CA LEU A 61 9.71 0.51 13.81
C LEU A 61 10.75 0.77 14.91
N SER A 62 11.51 1.87 14.83
CA SER A 62 12.41 2.28 15.91
C SER A 62 11.59 2.69 17.13
N PRO A 63 11.76 2.07 18.31
CA PRO A 63 10.82 2.18 19.43
C PRO A 63 10.70 3.58 20.08
N THR A 64 11.51 4.56 19.68
CA THR A 64 11.30 5.99 20.00
C THR A 64 12.12 6.83 19.02
N PRO A 65 11.63 7.14 17.81
CA PRO A 65 12.41 7.89 16.87
C PRO A 65 12.32 9.38 17.29
N ARG A 66 13.26 9.84 18.12
CA ARG A 66 13.39 11.29 18.40
C ARG A 66 13.91 12.05 17.17
N ARG A 67 14.55 11.31 16.25
CA ARG A 67 15.14 11.79 15.00
C ARG A 67 15.04 10.69 13.95
N ALA A 68 14.60 11.05 12.75
CA ALA A 68 14.70 10.22 11.57
C ALA A 68 15.70 10.86 10.61
N ASP A 69 16.72 10.11 10.20
CA ASP A 69 17.72 10.54 9.22
C ASP A 69 17.36 9.97 7.85
N PHE A 70 17.02 10.86 6.92
CA PHE A 70 16.64 10.54 5.55
C PHE A 70 17.80 10.72 4.55
N SER A 71 19.02 10.97 5.00
CA SER A 71 20.18 11.21 4.13
C SER A 71 20.42 10.08 3.11
N ALA A 72 20.11 8.83 3.48
CA ALA A 72 20.27 7.64 2.66
C ALA A 72 19.01 7.21 1.88
N LEU A 73 17.88 7.91 2.03
CA LEU A 73 16.65 7.61 1.28
C LEU A 73 16.92 7.63 -0.23
N ASN A 74 16.42 6.63 -0.97
CA ASN A 74 16.63 6.50 -2.42
C ASN A 74 18.12 6.67 -2.82
N GLY A 75 19.05 6.13 -2.03
CA GLY A 75 20.50 6.30 -2.27
C GLY A 75 21.01 7.75 -2.12
N GLY A 76 20.25 8.61 -1.46
CA GLY A 76 20.49 10.04 -1.34
C GLY A 76 20.02 10.87 -2.53
N ASP A 77 19.18 10.30 -3.41
CA ASP A 77 18.61 10.95 -4.58
C ASP A 77 17.23 11.54 -4.30
N TRP A 78 17.20 12.56 -3.45
CA TRP A 78 16.01 13.35 -3.15
C TRP A 78 16.38 14.82 -2.89
N ARG A 79 15.40 15.72 -2.90
CA ARG A 79 15.59 17.16 -2.65
C ARG A 79 14.73 17.69 -1.53
N VAL A 80 13.47 17.27 -1.53
CA VAL A 80 12.43 17.68 -0.60
C VAL A 80 11.70 16.43 -0.16
N LEU A 81 11.33 16.37 1.12
CA LEU A 81 10.59 15.26 1.70
C LEU A 81 9.58 15.81 2.70
N CYS A 82 8.38 15.28 2.68
CA CYS A 82 7.29 15.59 3.60
C CYS A 82 6.71 14.31 4.19
N LEU A 83 6.46 14.36 5.50
CA LEU A 83 5.63 13.41 6.21
C LEU A 83 4.32 14.10 6.54
N VAL A 84 3.20 13.51 6.13
CA VAL A 84 1.88 14.13 6.28
C VAL A 84 0.94 13.17 6.99
N GLY A 85 0.43 13.59 8.13
CA GLY A 85 -0.55 12.89 8.93
C GLY A 85 -1.98 13.05 8.43
N TRP A 86 -2.91 12.49 9.19
CA TRP A 86 -4.34 12.67 8.93
C TRP A 86 -4.74 14.14 9.00
N ARG A 87 -5.24 14.69 7.88
CA ARG A 87 -5.59 16.12 7.74
C ARG A 87 -4.43 17.08 8.02
N GLY A 88 -3.18 16.66 7.82
CA GLY A 88 -2.03 17.57 7.86
C GLY A 88 -2.07 18.60 6.74
N ASP A 89 -1.46 19.77 6.98
CA ASP A 89 -1.28 20.81 5.95
C ASP A 89 0.17 20.77 5.41
N PRO A 90 0.44 19.99 4.32
CA PRO A 90 1.76 19.95 3.72
C PRO A 90 2.18 21.30 3.13
N GLY A 91 1.24 22.16 2.74
CA GLY A 91 1.55 23.46 2.14
C GLY A 91 2.16 24.43 3.15
N GLU A 92 1.61 24.48 4.36
CA GLU A 92 2.19 25.24 5.46
C GLU A 92 3.56 24.66 5.89
N ALA A 93 3.67 23.33 5.97
CA ALA A 93 4.92 22.66 6.34
C ALA A 93 6.06 22.90 5.31
N LEU A 94 5.75 22.91 4.01
CA LEU A 94 6.71 23.23 2.95
C LEU A 94 7.21 24.69 3.05
N LYS A 95 6.30 25.63 3.32
CA LYS A 95 6.65 27.05 3.54
C LYS A 95 7.52 27.22 4.78
N ALA A 96 7.17 26.56 5.88
CA ALA A 96 7.94 26.60 7.13
C ALA A 96 9.35 26.03 6.96
N ALA A 97 9.52 25.03 6.09
CA ALA A 97 10.81 24.44 5.74
C ALA A 97 11.64 25.27 4.73
N GLY A 98 11.12 26.40 4.26
CA GLY A 98 11.81 27.27 3.29
C GLY A 98 11.97 26.66 1.91
N ILE A 99 11.06 25.76 1.52
CA ILE A 99 11.09 25.11 0.21
C ILE A 99 10.41 26.01 -0.82
N GLY A 100 11.07 26.24 -1.95
CA GLY A 100 10.56 27.13 -3.00
C GLY A 100 9.27 26.63 -3.66
N ASP A 101 8.53 27.54 -4.28
CA ASP A 101 7.19 27.26 -4.83
C ASP A 101 7.17 26.18 -5.92
N ALA A 102 8.20 26.13 -6.77
CA ALA A 102 8.27 25.17 -7.88
C ALA A 102 8.40 23.69 -7.45
N PRO A 103 9.33 23.30 -6.56
CA PRO A 103 9.33 21.94 -6.01
C PRO A 103 8.16 21.68 -5.06
N ALA A 104 7.59 22.71 -4.42
CA ALA A 104 6.46 22.57 -3.53
C ALA A 104 5.16 22.21 -4.28
N SER A 105 4.87 22.85 -5.41
CA SER A 105 3.62 22.65 -6.15
C SER A 105 3.48 21.22 -6.70
N ALA A 106 4.52 20.70 -7.35
CA ALA A 106 4.51 19.34 -7.91
C ALA A 106 4.38 18.27 -6.82
N LEU A 107 4.98 18.50 -5.65
CA LEU A 107 4.88 17.57 -4.53
C LEU A 107 3.50 17.62 -3.87
N LEU A 108 2.89 18.81 -3.74
CA LEU A 108 1.54 18.97 -3.21
C LEU A 108 0.49 18.27 -4.07
N GLU A 109 0.58 18.40 -5.39
CA GLU A 109 -0.33 17.72 -6.32
C GLU A 109 -0.28 16.19 -6.14
N GLU A 110 0.92 15.64 -5.99
CA GLU A 110 1.14 14.21 -5.76
C GLU A 110 0.63 13.74 -4.39
N ILE A 111 0.78 14.58 -3.35
CA ILE A 111 0.23 14.33 -2.01
C ILE A 111 -1.30 14.34 -2.05
N GLU A 112 -1.93 15.29 -2.75
CA GLU A 112 -3.39 15.35 -2.87
C GLU A 112 -3.94 14.14 -3.65
N ARG A 113 -3.27 13.76 -4.74
CA ARG A 113 -3.61 12.59 -5.55
C ARG A 113 -3.58 11.30 -4.73
N THR A 114 -2.54 11.11 -3.94
CA THR A 114 -2.30 9.87 -3.16
C THR A 114 -2.99 9.89 -1.80
N GLY A 115 -3.23 11.07 -1.24
CA GLY A 115 -3.73 11.29 0.11
C GLY A 115 -5.24 11.17 0.29
N SER A 116 -5.99 10.90 -0.79
CA SER A 116 -7.41 10.63 -0.67
C SER A 116 -7.67 9.37 0.18
N GLY A 117 -8.37 9.55 1.30
CA GLY A 117 -8.78 8.44 2.18
C GLY A 117 -7.71 7.90 3.14
N VAL A 118 -6.66 8.67 3.45
CA VAL A 118 -5.71 8.36 4.55
C VAL A 118 -6.49 8.12 5.85
N ALA A 119 -6.20 7.08 6.62
CA ALA A 119 -6.87 6.88 7.92
C ALA A 119 -6.15 7.66 9.03
N GLN A 120 -6.79 7.83 10.20
CA GLN A 120 -6.16 8.45 11.37
C GLN A 120 -4.91 7.69 11.86
N SER A 121 -4.78 6.40 11.55
CA SER A 121 -3.59 5.61 11.90
C SER A 121 -2.49 5.65 10.85
N GLU A 122 -2.73 6.31 9.72
CA GLU A 122 -1.82 6.31 8.57
C GLU A 122 -1.10 7.64 8.40
N PHE A 123 -0.01 7.61 7.66
CA PHE A 123 0.64 8.81 7.17
C PHE A 123 1.06 8.64 5.71
N LEU A 124 1.21 9.77 5.02
CA LEU A 124 1.81 9.85 3.71
C LEU A 124 3.28 10.21 3.83
N PHE A 125 4.09 9.46 3.13
CA PHE A 125 5.47 9.78 2.84
C PHE A 125 5.55 10.33 1.43
N ALA A 126 5.98 11.57 1.27
CA ALA A 126 6.13 12.17 -0.05
C ALA A 126 7.50 12.81 -0.21
N TYR A 127 8.13 12.66 -1.37
CA TYR A 127 9.38 13.33 -1.66
C TYR A 127 9.52 13.64 -3.15
N THR A 128 10.40 14.57 -3.47
CA THR A 128 10.83 14.84 -4.85
C THR A 128 12.26 14.34 -5.00
N ASP A 129 12.50 13.54 -6.04
CA ASP A 129 13.86 13.10 -6.40
C ASP A 129 14.71 14.30 -6.89
N ARG A 130 15.98 14.07 -7.27
CA ARG A 130 16.77 15.17 -7.88
C ARG A 130 16.36 15.50 -9.32
N SER A 131 15.72 14.57 -10.02
CA SER A 131 15.21 14.78 -11.37
C SER A 131 14.00 15.71 -11.42
N GLY A 132 13.36 15.95 -10.26
CA GLY A 132 12.15 16.75 -10.13
C GLY A 132 10.86 15.94 -10.14
N THR A 133 10.96 14.62 -10.08
CA THR A 133 9.82 13.70 -10.06
C THR A 133 9.29 13.56 -8.64
N PRO A 134 8.03 13.94 -8.36
CA PRO A 134 7.40 13.73 -7.07
C PRO A 134 6.97 12.26 -6.92
N LYS A 135 7.07 11.73 -5.72
CA LYS A 135 6.58 10.40 -5.34
C LYS A 135 5.90 10.49 -4.00
N ALA A 136 4.72 9.87 -3.87
CA ALA A 136 4.03 9.72 -2.60
C ALA A 136 3.68 8.26 -2.33
N LEU A 137 3.85 7.84 -1.09
CA LEU A 137 3.62 6.49 -0.58
C LEU A 137 2.75 6.59 0.68
N ARG A 138 1.77 5.69 0.81
CA ARG A 138 0.98 5.55 2.03
C ARG A 138 1.64 4.52 2.94
N HIS A 139 1.60 4.77 4.24
CA HIS A 139 2.15 3.86 5.23
C HIS A 139 1.10 3.52 6.31
N PRO A 140 0.91 2.23 6.67
CA PRO A 140 -0.13 1.78 7.59
C PRO A 140 0.11 2.13 9.05
N HIS A 141 1.38 2.21 9.45
CA HIS A 141 1.73 2.34 10.85
C HIS A 141 1.77 3.80 11.29
N GLY A 142 1.08 4.06 12.39
CA GLY A 142 1.00 5.35 13.06
C GLY A 142 2.36 5.75 13.63
N PHE A 143 3.19 6.33 12.77
CA PHE A 143 4.33 7.10 13.17
C PHE A 143 3.86 8.31 14.02
N ALA A 144 4.76 9.01 14.71
CA ALA A 144 4.35 10.14 15.54
C ALA A 144 3.53 11.23 14.80
N PHE A 145 3.64 11.27 13.47
CA PHE A 145 2.86 12.14 12.58
C PHE A 145 1.47 11.63 12.20
N ALA A 146 1.03 10.45 12.63
CA ALA A 146 -0.34 9.99 12.37
C ALA A 146 -1.40 10.77 13.16
N GLN A 147 -1.00 11.70 14.03
CA GLN A 147 -1.95 12.57 14.71
C GLN A 147 -2.57 13.59 13.74
N LYS A 148 -3.73 14.10 14.14
CA LYS A 148 -4.54 14.99 13.30
C LYS A 148 -3.86 16.34 13.14
N GLY A 149 -3.67 16.78 11.90
CA GLY A 149 -3.15 18.11 11.58
C GLY A 149 -1.63 18.19 11.47
N ASP A 150 -0.92 17.09 11.67
CA ASP A 150 0.52 17.11 11.60
C ASP A 150 1.03 16.98 10.17
N ALA A 151 1.94 17.87 9.79
CA ALA A 151 2.74 17.75 8.58
C ALA A 151 4.14 18.31 8.87
N ALA A 152 5.17 17.63 8.38
CA ALA A 152 6.53 18.10 8.52
C ALA A 152 7.34 17.83 7.27
N CYS A 153 7.98 18.88 6.76
CA CYS A 153 8.79 18.81 5.56
C CYS A 153 10.25 19.18 5.87
N ILE A 154 11.16 18.55 5.15
CA ILE A 154 12.60 18.79 5.21
C ILE A 154 13.17 18.89 3.81
N SER A 155 14.29 19.58 3.71
CA SER A 155 15.11 19.60 2.50
C SER A 155 16.33 18.71 2.69
N ARG A 156 16.98 18.33 1.60
CA ARG A 156 18.22 17.56 1.65
C ARG A 156 19.35 18.25 2.41
N ASN A 157 19.30 19.58 2.54
CA ASN A 157 20.27 20.33 3.34
C ASN A 157 20.06 20.13 4.85
N GLN A 158 18.90 19.64 5.25
CA GLN A 158 18.53 19.32 6.63
C GLN A 158 17.86 17.94 6.66
N PRO A 159 18.60 16.84 6.41
CA PRO A 159 18.02 15.51 6.19
C PRO A 159 17.48 14.84 7.45
N VAL A 160 17.59 15.52 8.60
CA VAL A 160 17.17 15.00 9.90
C VAL A 160 15.86 15.66 10.29
N LEU A 161 14.80 14.88 10.32
CA LEU A 161 13.51 15.32 10.82
C LEU A 161 13.41 15.03 12.32
N ARG A 162 13.10 16.07 13.11
CA ARG A 162 12.67 15.88 14.49
C ARG A 162 11.20 15.52 14.47
N LEU A 163 10.91 14.34 15.00
CA LEU A 163 9.54 13.88 15.08
C LEU A 163 8.94 14.42 16.38
N PRO A 164 7.70 14.90 16.37
CA PRO A 164 7.02 15.25 17.60
C PRO A 164 7.06 14.00 18.49
N ALA A 165 7.61 14.11 19.70
CA ALA A 165 7.45 13.02 20.65
C ALA A 165 5.95 12.92 20.90
N GLY A 166 5.37 11.73 20.70
CA GLY A 166 3.99 11.47 21.13
C GLY A 166 3.88 11.94 22.57
N SER A 167 3.00 12.91 22.82
CA SER A 167 2.69 13.34 24.17
C SER A 167 2.06 12.15 24.88
N ASP A 168 2.72 11.68 25.95
CA ASP A 168 2.14 10.77 26.94
C ASP A 168 0.80 11.31 27.47
#